data_AF-A0A1A7YJ66-F1
#
_entry.id   AF-A0A1A7YJ66-F1
#
_cell.length_a   1.000
_cell.length_b   1.000
_cell.length_c   1.000
_cell.angle_alpha   90.00
_cell.angle_beta   90.00
_cell.angle_gamma   90.00
#
_symmetry.space_group_name_H-M   'P 1'
#
loop_
_entity.id
_entity.type
_entity.pdbx_description
1 polymer ?
#
loop_
_entity_poly.entity_id
_entity_poly.type
_entity_poly.pdbx_seq_one_letter_code
_entity_poly.pdbx_strand_id
1 'polypeptide(L)'
;SPDPFTTKDSVFIHKTGISYKSPTYKKHDFSEAPKFTQSLVDRSIIAGYNATLSCAVRGIPKPKVTWYKNKMDISNEAKYRMLSKQGVLTLEIRKPCPFDGGVYTCKAVNDMG
;
A
#
# COMPACT_ATOMS: atom_id res chain seq x y z
N SER A 1 30.13 -23.96 39.85
CA SER A 1 29.91 -23.95 38.40
C SER A 1 30.28 -22.59 37.83
N PRO A 2 30.92 -22.50 36.66
CA PRO A 2 31.07 -21.22 35.97
C PRO A 2 29.68 -20.67 35.59
N ASP A 3 29.54 -19.34 35.64
CA ASP A 3 28.33 -18.64 35.18
C ASP A 3 28.13 -18.90 33.67
N PRO A 4 27.03 -19.56 33.25
CA PRO A 4 26.82 -19.93 31.85
C PRO A 4 26.58 -18.73 30.94
N PHE A 5 26.39 -17.53 31.49
CA PHE A 5 26.07 -16.33 30.71
C PHE A 5 27.30 -15.46 30.40
N THR A 6 28.49 -15.83 30.89
CA THR A 6 29.69 -14.99 30.78
C THR A 6 30.91 -15.79 30.33
N THR A 7 31.67 -15.25 29.37
CA THR A 7 32.93 -15.87 28.92
C THR A 7 34.00 -15.75 30.00
N LYS A 8 34.84 -16.78 30.15
CA LYS A 8 35.99 -16.74 31.08
C LYS A 8 37.07 -15.76 30.64
N ASP A 9 37.21 -15.55 29.34
CA ASP A 9 38.24 -14.69 28.76
C ASP A 9 37.69 -13.31 28.41
N SER A 10 38.52 -12.28 28.59
CA SER A 10 38.25 -10.89 28.24
C SER A 10 39.28 -10.40 27.24
N VAL A 11 38.86 -9.62 26.24
CA VAL A 11 39.75 -9.02 25.23
C VAL A 11 39.66 -7.50 25.28
N PHE A 12 40.81 -6.85 25.13
CA PHE A 12 40.92 -5.41 24.96
C PHE A 12 41.10 -5.08 23.47
N ILE A 13 40.28 -4.19 22.92
CA ILE A 13 40.41 -3.73 21.53
C ILE A 13 41.27 -2.48 21.48
N HIS A 14 42.38 -2.53 20.74
CA HIS A 14 43.15 -1.34 20.37
C HIS A 14 42.48 -0.61 19.20
N LYS A 15 42.09 0.65 19.38
CA LYS A 15 41.68 1.52 18.27
C LYS A 15 42.93 2.07 17.57
N THR A 16 43.27 1.52 16.42
CA THR A 16 44.16 2.21 15.48
C THR A 16 43.37 3.28 14.71
N GLY A 17 43.99 4.44 14.48
CA GLY A 17 43.36 5.55 13.77
C GLY A 17 43.18 5.24 12.28
N ILE A 18 42.10 4.55 11.93
CA ILE A 18 41.69 4.39 10.54
C ILE A 18 40.80 5.58 10.18
N SER A 19 41.27 6.45 9.29
CA SER A 19 40.39 7.43 8.64
C SER A 19 39.51 6.64 7.65
N TYR A 20 38.26 6.40 8.01
CA TYR A 20 37.30 5.79 7.11
C TYR A 20 36.93 6.79 6.02
N LYS A 21 37.40 6.55 4.79
CA LYS A 21 36.74 7.14 3.61
C LYS A 21 35.49 6.32 3.36
N SER A 22 34.32 6.91 3.58
CA SER A 22 33.04 6.27 3.27
C SER A 22 33.02 5.87 1.79
N PRO A 23 32.64 4.62 1.45
CA PRO A 23 32.38 4.25 0.07
C PRO A 23 31.23 5.12 -0.44
N THR A 24 31.42 5.80 -1.56
CA THR A 24 30.33 6.45 -2.29
C THR A 24 29.47 5.37 -2.93
N TYR A 25 28.38 4.97 -2.27
CA TYR A 25 27.37 4.12 -2.88
C TYR A 25 26.54 4.94 -3.87
N LYS A 26 26.42 4.46 -5.12
CA LYS A 26 25.45 5.01 -6.06
C LYS A 26 24.05 4.79 -5.45
N LYS A 27 23.32 5.88 -5.20
CA LYS A 27 21.93 5.80 -4.75
C LYS A 27 21.10 5.21 -5.90
N HIS A 28 20.66 3.96 -5.75
CA HIS A 28 19.68 3.38 -6.65
C HIS A 28 18.32 3.99 -6.37
N ASP A 29 17.68 4.51 -7.41
CA ASP A 29 16.30 4.98 -7.34
C ASP A 29 15.37 3.80 -7.62
N PHE A 30 14.52 3.48 -6.65
CA PHE A 30 13.52 2.42 -6.73
C PHE A 30 12.10 3.00 -6.85
N SER A 31 11.98 4.29 -7.18
CA SER A 31 10.70 4.92 -7.42
C SER A 31 10.02 4.33 -8.66
N GLU A 32 8.72 4.09 -8.55
CA GLU A 32 7.88 3.49 -9.58
C GLU A 32 6.52 4.18 -9.60
N ALA A 33 6.09 4.62 -10.79
CA ALA A 33 4.74 5.12 -11.01
C ALA A 33 3.68 4.05 -10.69
N PRO A 34 2.46 4.43 -10.27
CA PRO A 34 1.42 3.49 -9.93
C PRO A 34 1.06 2.64 -11.14
N LYS A 35 1.03 1.32 -10.96
CA LYS A 35 0.58 0.38 -11.98
C LYS A 35 -0.40 -0.60 -11.39
N PHE A 36 -1.60 -0.66 -11.96
CA PHE A 36 -2.57 -1.68 -11.60
C PHE A 36 -2.07 -3.05 -12.08
N THR A 37 -1.90 -3.97 -11.13
CA THR A 37 -1.57 -5.37 -11.37
C THR A 37 -2.82 -6.23 -11.50
N GLN A 38 -3.95 -5.74 -10.97
CA GLN A 38 -5.27 -6.31 -11.17
C GLN A 38 -6.29 -5.18 -11.36
N SER A 39 -7.01 -5.22 -12.47
CA SER A 39 -8.05 -4.26 -12.82
C SER A 39 -9.37 -4.55 -12.08
N LEU A 40 -10.26 -3.57 -12.05
CA LEU A 40 -11.66 -3.80 -11.70
C LEU A 40 -12.31 -4.73 -12.73
N VAL A 41 -13.27 -5.52 -12.26
CA VAL A 41 -14.02 -6.46 -13.09
C VAL A 41 -15.51 -6.17 -12.93
N ASP A 42 -16.22 -6.15 -14.07
CA ASP A 42 -17.66 -5.98 -14.10
C ASP A 42 -18.36 -7.11 -13.36
N ARG A 43 -19.40 -6.78 -12.60
CA ARG A 43 -20.19 -7.76 -11.87
C ARG A 43 -21.59 -7.25 -11.53
N SER A 44 -22.52 -8.18 -11.41
CA SER A 44 -23.84 -7.94 -10.86
C SER A 44 -23.80 -7.97 -9.34
N ILE A 45 -24.49 -7.04 -8.69
CA ILE A 45 -24.55 -6.92 -7.22
C ILE A 45 -26.02 -7.04 -6.80
N ILE A 46 -26.28 -7.80 -5.73
CA ILE A 46 -27.62 -7.97 -5.16
C ILE A 46 -27.91 -6.80 -4.22
N ALA A 47 -29.05 -6.14 -4.43
CA ALA A 47 -29.50 -5.04 -3.58
C ALA A 47 -29.71 -5.49 -2.12
N GLY A 48 -29.44 -4.60 -1.16
CA GLY A 48 -29.59 -4.84 0.27
C GLY A 48 -28.43 -5.59 0.94
N TYR A 49 -27.59 -6.30 0.20
CA TYR A 49 -26.42 -7.02 0.71
C TYR A 49 -25.12 -6.29 0.38
N ASN A 50 -24.25 -6.11 1.37
CA ASN A 50 -22.98 -5.41 1.15
C ASN A 50 -22.17 -6.04 0.02
N ALA A 51 -21.50 -5.19 -0.77
CA ALA A 51 -20.73 -5.62 -1.93
C ALA A 51 -19.36 -4.95 -1.95
N THR A 52 -18.34 -5.64 -2.47
CA THR A 52 -16.93 -5.16 -2.46
C THR A 52 -16.27 -5.10 -3.84
N LEU A 53 -15.95 -3.92 -4.36
CA LEU A 53 -15.14 -3.81 -5.57
C LEU A 53 -13.66 -3.85 -5.18
N SER A 54 -12.85 -4.61 -5.92
CA SER A 54 -11.42 -4.78 -5.59
C SER A 54 -10.54 -4.67 -6.82
N CYS A 55 -9.38 -4.04 -6.65
CA CYS A 55 -8.29 -3.98 -7.61
C CYS A 55 -6.95 -4.00 -6.87
N ALA A 56 -5.84 -4.20 -7.59
CA ALA A 56 -4.51 -4.23 -6.99
C ALA A 56 -3.57 -3.27 -7.72
N VAL A 57 -2.80 -2.50 -6.97
CA VAL A 57 -1.86 -1.51 -7.47
C VAL A 57 -0.51 -1.65 -6.78
N ARG A 58 0.57 -1.49 -7.55
CA ARG A 58 1.93 -1.27 -7.04
C ARG A 58 2.37 0.15 -7.35
N GLY A 59 3.34 0.66 -6.60
CA GLY A 59 3.95 1.97 -6.82
C GLY A 59 4.81 2.37 -5.63
N ILE A 60 5.89 3.10 -5.89
CA ILE A 60 6.83 3.59 -4.88
C ILE A 60 7.13 5.06 -5.21
N PRO A 61 6.81 6.03 -4.34
CA PRO A 61 6.15 5.91 -3.03
C PRO A 61 4.74 5.30 -3.11
N LYS A 62 4.19 4.88 -1.95
CA LYS A 62 2.85 4.30 -1.86
C LYS A 62 1.82 5.26 -2.48
N PRO A 63 1.04 4.83 -3.50
CA PRO A 63 0.07 5.71 -4.14
C PRO A 63 -1.07 6.16 -3.23
N LYS A 64 -1.47 7.42 -3.36
CA LYS A 64 -2.75 7.93 -2.86
C LYS A 64 -3.87 7.42 -3.76
N VAL A 65 -4.95 6.95 -3.16
CA VAL A 65 -6.07 6.31 -3.86
C VAL A 65 -7.34 7.14 -3.74
N THR A 66 -8.07 7.27 -4.84
CA THR A 66 -9.39 7.91 -4.91
C THR A 66 -10.34 7.05 -5.72
N TRP A 67 -11.58 6.93 -5.26
CA TRP A 67 -12.62 6.19 -5.94
C TRP A 67 -13.66 7.14 -6.53
N TYR A 68 -14.25 6.76 -7.64
CA TYR A 68 -15.26 7.54 -8.35
C TYR A 68 -16.44 6.65 -8.72
N LYS A 69 -17.65 7.21 -8.70
CA LYS A 69 -18.86 6.64 -9.31
C LYS A 69 -19.38 7.63 -10.34
N ASN A 70 -19.50 7.21 -11.59
CA ASN A 70 -19.96 8.06 -12.69
C ASN A 70 -19.16 9.38 -12.77
N LYS A 71 -17.83 9.28 -12.63
CA LYS A 71 -16.87 10.41 -12.62
C LYS A 71 -16.99 11.38 -11.44
N MET A 72 -17.86 11.11 -10.47
CA MET A 72 -17.95 11.87 -9.23
C MET A 72 -17.18 11.16 -8.11
N ASP A 73 -16.40 11.93 -7.37
CA ASP A 73 -15.56 11.49 -6.27
C ASP A 73 -16.42 10.83 -5.18
N ILE A 74 -15.96 9.68 -4.70
CA ILE A 74 -16.57 8.97 -3.57
C ILE A 74 -15.81 9.37 -2.30
N SER A 75 -16.50 10.10 -1.42
CA SER A 75 -16.08 10.35 -0.04
C SER A 75 -16.30 9.12 0.84
N ASN A 76 -15.50 9.00 1.90
CA ASN A 76 -15.72 7.98 2.92
C ASN A 76 -16.93 8.39 3.77
N GLU A 77 -18.04 7.69 3.61
CA GLU A 77 -19.34 8.02 4.22
C GLU A 77 -20.02 6.77 4.78
N ALA A 78 -21.21 6.91 5.36
CA ALA A 78 -21.99 5.76 5.83
C ALA A 78 -22.18 4.69 4.73
N LYS A 79 -22.30 5.11 3.46
CA LYS A 79 -22.52 4.25 2.30
C LYS A 79 -21.27 3.49 1.84
N TYR A 80 -20.11 4.12 1.90
CA TYR A 80 -18.88 3.62 1.29
C TYR A 80 -17.77 3.46 2.32
N ARG A 81 -17.09 2.32 2.31
CA ARG A 81 -15.87 2.11 3.10
C ARG A 81 -14.72 1.72 2.19
N MET A 82 -13.66 2.53 2.22
CA MET A 82 -12.44 2.30 1.45
C MET A 82 -11.39 1.61 2.33
N LEU A 83 -10.78 0.54 1.84
CA LEU A 83 -9.72 -0.21 2.50
C LEU A 83 -8.52 -0.35 1.57
N SER A 84 -7.31 -0.28 2.12
CA SER A 84 -6.06 -0.49 1.39
C SER A 84 -5.11 -1.34 2.24
N LYS A 85 -4.79 -2.55 1.76
CA LYS A 85 -3.88 -3.47 2.44
C LYS A 85 -2.95 -4.12 1.41
N GLN A 86 -1.63 -3.93 1.58
CA GLN A 86 -0.60 -4.59 0.76
C GLN A 86 -0.84 -4.43 -0.76
N GLY A 87 -1.21 -3.22 -1.21
CA GLY A 87 -1.48 -2.93 -2.62
C GLY A 87 -2.87 -3.34 -3.11
N VAL A 88 -3.63 -4.12 -2.33
CA VAL A 88 -5.04 -4.42 -2.64
C VAL A 88 -5.92 -3.29 -2.13
N LEU A 89 -6.76 -2.77 -3.02
CA LEU A 89 -7.70 -1.68 -2.78
C LEU A 89 -9.11 -2.23 -2.84
N THR A 90 -9.92 -1.97 -1.81
CA THR A 90 -11.30 -2.42 -1.72
C THR A 90 -12.23 -1.25 -1.46
N LEU A 91 -13.30 -1.15 -2.25
CA LEU A 91 -14.45 -0.29 -1.99
C LEU A 91 -15.63 -1.17 -1.57
N GLU A 92 -16.00 -1.12 -0.29
CA GLU A 92 -17.25 -1.69 0.20
C GLU A 92 -18.40 -0.70 -0.03
N ILE A 93 -19.45 -1.17 -0.69
CA ILE A 93 -20.72 -0.48 -0.89
C ILE A 93 -21.74 -1.13 0.04
N ARG A 94 -22.20 -0.41 1.05
CA ARG A 94 -23.12 -0.95 2.06
C ARG A 94 -24.56 -0.89 1.58
N LYS A 95 -25.29 -1.99 1.77
CA LYS A 95 -26.72 -2.14 1.39
C LYS A 95 -27.04 -1.42 0.06
N PRO A 96 -26.42 -1.84 -1.06
CA PRO A 96 -26.62 -1.20 -2.36
C PRO A 96 -28.09 -1.24 -2.76
N CYS A 97 -28.55 -0.23 -3.50
CA CYS A 97 -29.85 -0.17 -4.14
C CYS A 97 -29.69 -0.02 -5.66
N PRO A 98 -30.77 -0.06 -6.46
CA PRO A 98 -30.65 0.07 -7.92
C PRO A 98 -29.93 1.35 -8.40
N PHE A 99 -30.04 2.45 -7.65
CA PHE A 99 -29.33 3.71 -7.96
C PHE A 99 -27.81 3.64 -7.73
N ASP A 100 -27.30 2.57 -7.10
CA ASP A 100 -25.87 2.33 -6.95
C ASP A 100 -25.22 1.71 -8.20
N GLY A 101 -26.02 1.33 -9.20
CA GLY A 101 -25.52 1.00 -10.53
C GLY A 101 -24.75 2.16 -11.15
N GLY A 102 -23.68 1.84 -11.87
CA GLY A 102 -22.87 2.84 -12.56
C GLY A 102 -21.44 2.39 -12.81
N VAL A 103 -20.67 3.29 -13.39
CA VAL A 103 -19.24 3.07 -13.68
C VAL A 103 -18.44 3.47 -12.45
N TYR A 104 -17.74 2.50 -11.87
CA TYR A 104 -16.82 2.74 -10.77
C TYR A 104 -15.38 2.80 -11.30
N THR A 105 -14.62 3.76 -10.82
CA THR A 105 -13.21 3.94 -11.21
C THR A 105 -12.34 4.09 -9.97
N CYS A 106 -11.20 3.41 -9.95
CA CYS A 106 -10.16 3.59 -8.95
C CYS A 106 -8.99 4.34 -9.59
N LYS A 107 -8.55 5.43 -8.96
CA LYS A 107 -7.39 6.21 -9.38
C LYS A 107 -6.32 6.11 -8.31
N ALA A 108 -5.09 5.84 -8.73
CA ALA A 108 -3.91 5.81 -7.88
C ALA A 108 -2.89 6.83 -8.42
N VAL A 109 -2.34 7.66 -7.55
CA VAL A 109 -1.33 8.70 -7.91
C VAL A 109 -0.21 8.70 -6.88
N ASN A 110 1.04 8.78 -7.33
CA ASN A 110 2.19 9.11 -6.49
C ASN A 110 3.06 10.18 -7.17
N ASP A 111 4.20 10.51 -6.58
CA ASP A 111 5.11 11.55 -7.10
C ASP A 111 5.73 11.20 -8.47
N MET A 112 5.62 9.95 -8.91
CA MET A 112 6.10 9.47 -10.21
C MET A 112 5.00 9.40 -11.28
N GLY A 113 3.73 9.62 -10.93
CA GLY A 113 2.59 9.56 -11.86
C GLY A 113 1.24 9.30 -11.18
#